data_AF-A0A1F9WWS2-F1
#
_entry.id   AF-A0A1F9WWS2-F1
#
_cell.length_a   1.000
_cell.length_b   1.000
_cell.length_c   1.000
_cell.angle_alpha   90.00
_cell.angle_beta   90.00
_cell.angle_gamma   90.00
#
_symmetry.space_group_name_H-M   'P 1'
#
loop_
_entity.id
_entity.type
_entity.pdbx_description
1 polymer ?
#
loop_
_entity_poly.entity_id
_entity_poly.type
_entity_poly.pdbx_seq_one_letter_code
_entity_poly.pdbx_strand_id
1 'polypeptide(L)'
;MDIQEILRTHKQKEVPQHLQTRMDAKIDELFEQKYNKPSFVSNFKWQLALGIFVLGIIAGTGILTVSRKPASKTLEAVNTIEIGKESKLSFQFFSQDDMKDIVFNINLPGGVALASNPQKKDIHWKGDLVKGKNVICIYVKAQKEGIWEVAAQLQTNGTILKQFKMPIVIEKKG
;
A
#
# COMPACT_ATOMS: atom_id res chain seq x y z
N MET A 1 17.15 -51.40 15.71
CA MET A 1 16.46 -50.18 16.18
C MET A 1 15.79 -49.56 14.97
N ASP A 2 14.46 -49.50 14.98
CA ASP A 2 13.63 -49.25 13.79
C ASP A 2 13.02 -47.83 13.87
N ILE A 3 13.06 -47.08 12.76
CA ILE A 3 12.73 -45.64 12.70
C ILE A 3 11.23 -45.38 12.99
N GLN A 4 10.39 -46.41 12.80
CA GLN A 4 8.96 -46.39 13.09
C GLN A 4 8.61 -46.19 14.58
N GLU A 5 9.53 -46.49 15.48
CA GLU A 5 9.29 -46.40 16.93
C GLU A 5 9.44 -44.96 17.47
N ILE A 6 10.23 -44.11 16.80
CA ILE A 6 10.51 -42.72 17.21
C ILE A 6 9.34 -41.78 16.89
N LEU A 7 8.56 -42.06 15.84
CA LEU A 7 7.46 -41.19 15.40
C LEU A 7 6.19 -41.32 16.24
N ARG A 8 6.06 -42.34 17.10
CA ARG A 8 4.86 -42.57 17.93
C ARG A 8 4.86 -41.80 19.25
N THR A 9 5.96 -41.14 19.63
CA THR A 9 6.14 -40.59 20.98
C THR A 9 6.00 -39.07 21.08
N HIS A 10 5.63 -38.37 19.99
CA HIS A 10 5.40 -36.92 20.07
C HIS A 10 3.94 -36.62 20.45
N LYS A 11 3.62 -36.85 21.74
CA LYS A 11 2.39 -36.32 22.35
C LYS A 11 2.44 -34.79 22.29
N GLN A 12 1.50 -34.21 21.56
CA GLN A 12 1.21 -32.78 21.53
C GLN A 12 1.03 -32.26 22.97
N LYS A 13 1.87 -31.33 23.37
CA LYS A 13 1.91 -30.78 24.73
C LYS A 13 0.72 -29.84 24.88
N GLU A 14 -0.26 -30.22 25.69
CA GLU A 14 -1.38 -29.35 26.04
C GLU A 14 -0.86 -28.07 26.70
N VAL A 15 -1.32 -26.93 26.19
CA VAL A 15 -0.89 -25.61 26.64
C VAL A 15 -1.30 -25.47 28.12
N PRO A 16 -0.35 -25.16 29.02
CA PRO A 16 -0.65 -24.96 30.43
C PRO A 16 -1.76 -23.92 30.64
N GLN A 17 -2.74 -24.24 31.48
CA GLN A 17 -3.94 -23.41 31.74
C GLN A 17 -3.62 -21.94 32.03
N HIS A 18 -2.54 -21.66 32.76
CA HIS A 18 -2.11 -20.30 33.11
C HIS A 18 -1.68 -19.44 31.91
N LEU A 19 -1.31 -20.06 30.77
CA LEU A 19 -0.99 -19.35 29.54
C LEU A 19 -2.26 -19.04 28.73
N GLN A 20 -3.28 -19.90 28.78
CA GLN A 20 -4.58 -19.64 28.16
C GLN A 20 -5.25 -18.43 28.83
N THR A 21 -5.29 -18.43 30.17
CA THR A 21 -5.87 -17.32 30.95
C THR A 21 -5.18 -15.97 30.67
N ARG A 22 -3.87 -15.95 30.37
CA ARG A 22 -3.17 -14.71 30.01
C ARG A 22 -3.43 -14.25 28.59
N MET A 23 -3.72 -15.15 27.65
CA MET A 23 -4.11 -14.75 26.30
C MET A 23 -5.54 -14.24 26.28
N ASP A 24 -6.46 -14.93 26.96
CA ASP A 24 -7.88 -14.55 27.02
C ASP A 24 -8.04 -13.18 27.71
N ALA A 25 -7.38 -12.97 28.86
CA ALA A 25 -7.41 -11.67 29.54
C ALA A 25 -6.84 -10.52 28.69
N LYS A 26 -5.85 -10.80 27.82
CA LYS A 26 -5.24 -9.78 26.96
C LYS A 26 -6.07 -9.51 25.70
N ILE A 27 -6.82 -10.50 25.23
CA ILE A 27 -7.81 -10.33 24.16
C ILE A 27 -8.98 -9.50 24.68
N ASP A 28 -9.51 -9.82 25.87
CA ASP A 28 -10.60 -9.06 26.49
C ASP A 28 -10.20 -7.62 26.82
N GLU A 29 -8.98 -7.37 27.33
CA GLU A 29 -8.46 -6.02 27.56
C GLU A 29 -8.37 -5.20 26.25
N LEU A 30 -7.97 -5.82 25.13
CA LEU A 30 -7.90 -5.15 23.82
C LEU A 30 -9.29 -4.89 23.21
N PHE A 31 -10.30 -5.71 23.53
CA PHE A 31 -11.68 -5.49 23.09
C PHE A 31 -12.41 -4.44 23.97
N GLU A 32 -12.23 -4.48 25.29
CA GLU A 32 -12.78 -3.50 26.23
C GLU A 32 -12.21 -2.09 25.99
N GLN A 33 -10.91 -1.97 25.67
CA GLN A 33 -10.29 -0.67 25.39
C GLN A 33 -10.84 0.01 24.12
N LYS A 34 -11.50 -0.74 23.23
CA LYS A 34 -12.12 -0.23 22.00
C LYS A 34 -13.59 0.22 22.19
N TYR A 35 -14.21 -0.08 23.34
CA TYR A 35 -15.62 0.19 23.60
C TYR A 35 -15.92 1.36 24.57
N ASN A 36 -14.90 2.03 25.11
CA ASN A 36 -15.09 3.28 25.85
C ASN A 36 -15.07 4.50 24.92
N LYS A 37 -16.17 4.72 24.19
CA LYS A 37 -16.51 6.04 23.64
C LYS A 37 -17.07 6.91 24.78
N PRO A 38 -16.55 8.11 25.05
CA PRO A 38 -17.34 9.11 25.72
C PRO A 38 -18.42 9.62 24.75
N SER A 39 -19.66 9.57 25.22
CA SER A 39 -20.82 10.22 24.65
C SER A 39 -20.59 11.72 24.45
N PHE A 40 -20.31 12.14 23.21
CA PHE A 40 -20.47 13.53 22.80
C PHE A 40 -21.86 13.69 22.18
N VAL A 41 -22.82 14.07 23.01
CA VAL A 41 -24.00 14.81 22.53
C VAL A 41 -23.50 16.19 22.13
N SER A 42 -23.45 16.44 20.84
CA SER A 42 -23.30 17.79 20.30
C SER A 42 -24.29 17.94 19.15
N ASN A 43 -25.29 18.78 19.37
CA ASN A 43 -26.25 19.21 18.37
C ASN A 43 -25.52 20.04 17.30
N PHE A 44 -24.79 19.36 16.41
CA PHE A 44 -24.03 20.00 15.35
C PHE A 44 -24.86 19.99 14.07
N LYS A 45 -25.52 21.13 13.83
CA LYS A 45 -26.31 21.39 12.63
C LYS A 45 -25.43 21.18 11.38
N TRP A 46 -25.65 20.07 10.68
CA TRP A 46 -25.13 19.82 9.34
C TRP A 46 -25.84 20.76 8.35
N GLN A 47 -25.39 22.00 8.29
CA GLN A 47 -25.76 22.94 7.26
C GLN A 47 -24.50 23.33 6.51
N LEU A 48 -24.39 22.75 5.30
CA LEU A 48 -23.74 23.32 4.13
C LEU A 48 -22.36 23.96 4.34
N ALA A 49 -21.31 23.20 4.02
CA ALA A 49 -20.09 23.75 3.47
C ALA A 49 -19.54 22.82 2.37
N LEU A 50 -20.26 22.78 1.25
CA LEU A 50 -19.62 22.65 -0.06
C LEU A 50 -18.68 23.85 -0.21
N GLY A 51 -17.43 23.70 0.20
CA GLY A 51 -16.49 24.80 0.25
C GLY A 51 -15.06 24.31 0.38
N ILE A 52 -14.45 23.99 -0.76
CA ILE A 52 -13.01 24.10 -1.04
C ILE A 52 -12.11 23.77 0.17
N PHE A 53 -11.86 22.49 0.43
CA PHE A 53 -10.69 22.07 1.22
C PHE A 53 -9.52 21.73 0.28
N VAL A 54 -9.13 22.72 -0.51
CA VAL A 54 -7.81 22.76 -1.16
C VAL A 54 -6.95 23.61 -0.27
N LEU A 55 -6.12 22.99 0.57
CA LEU A 55 -4.80 23.46 1.01
C LEU A 55 -4.42 22.70 2.29
N GLY A 56 -3.40 21.85 2.19
CA GLY A 56 -2.81 21.32 3.40
C GLY A 56 -1.74 20.26 3.25
N ILE A 57 -1.64 19.52 2.15
CA ILE A 57 -0.48 18.62 1.97
C ILE A 57 0.72 19.48 1.58
N ILE A 58 1.39 20.03 2.59
CA ILE A 58 2.73 20.60 2.47
C ILE A 58 3.63 19.46 2.02
N ALA A 59 3.96 19.48 0.75
CA ALA A 59 5.03 18.70 0.19
C ALA A 59 6.33 19.14 0.87
N GLY A 60 7.08 18.18 1.42
CA GLY A 60 8.52 18.32 1.59
C GLY A 60 9.17 18.36 0.21
N THR A 61 9.03 19.49 -0.48
CA THR A 61 9.89 19.83 -1.61
C THR A 61 11.19 20.36 -1.03
N GLY A 62 12.24 19.56 -1.15
CA GLY A 62 13.59 19.95 -0.73
C GLY A 62 14.02 21.25 -1.39
N ILE A 63 14.29 22.25 -0.57
CA ILE A 63 15.19 23.36 -0.90
C ILE A 63 16.22 23.38 0.22
N LEU A 64 17.25 22.55 0.10
CA LEU A 64 18.53 22.79 0.75
C LEU A 64 19.45 23.41 -0.30
N THR A 65 19.56 24.74 -0.23
CA THR A 65 20.52 25.50 -1.02
C THR A 65 21.93 25.32 -0.43
N VAL A 66 22.77 24.51 -1.06
CA VAL A 66 24.21 24.77 -1.13
C VAL A 66 24.70 24.41 -2.53
N SER A 67 24.99 25.44 -3.31
CA SER A 67 25.72 25.36 -4.57
C SER A 67 27.12 24.78 -4.36
N ARG A 68 27.48 23.74 -5.13
CA ARG A 68 28.56 23.79 -6.15
C ARG A 68 28.95 22.38 -6.66
N LYS A 69 29.04 22.34 -8.00
CA LYS A 69 29.70 21.40 -8.93
C LYS A 69 28.82 20.32 -9.60
N PRO A 70 28.96 20.16 -10.93
CA PRO A 70 28.04 19.37 -11.73
C PRO A 70 28.50 17.90 -11.69
N ALA A 71 27.70 17.04 -11.09
CA ALA A 71 27.87 15.62 -11.21
C ALA A 71 26.59 15.04 -11.79
N SER A 72 26.71 14.60 -13.03
CA SER A 72 25.98 13.48 -13.65
C SER A 72 24.49 13.36 -13.31
N LYS A 73 23.63 13.60 -14.32
CA LYS A 73 22.24 13.13 -14.36
C LYS A 73 22.19 11.64 -14.04
N THR A 74 22.10 11.30 -12.77
CA THR A 74 21.65 9.98 -12.34
C THR A 74 20.14 10.11 -12.32
N LEU A 75 19.51 9.55 -13.36
CA LEU A 75 18.07 9.35 -13.43
C LEU A 75 17.56 8.93 -12.05
N GLU A 76 16.70 9.76 -11.47
CA GLU A 76 16.00 9.47 -10.23
C GLU A 76 15.41 8.07 -10.31
N ALA A 77 15.79 7.21 -9.35
CA ALA A 77 15.37 5.83 -9.13
C ALA A 77 14.29 5.30 -10.09
N VAL A 78 14.71 4.96 -11.31
CA VAL A 78 13.79 4.34 -12.27
C VAL A 78 13.56 2.92 -11.79
N ASN A 79 12.30 2.54 -11.65
CA ASN A 79 11.93 1.17 -11.28
C ASN A 79 12.36 0.24 -12.42
N THR A 80 13.57 -0.31 -12.32
CA THR A 80 14.10 -1.29 -13.27
C THR A 80 13.49 -2.66 -13.00
N ILE A 81 12.90 -3.26 -14.04
CA ILE A 81 12.25 -4.56 -13.98
C ILE A 81 12.94 -5.48 -14.99
N GLU A 82 13.36 -6.65 -14.54
CA GLU A 82 13.93 -7.68 -15.42
C GLU A 82 12.83 -8.42 -16.17
N ILE A 83 13.01 -8.65 -17.48
CA ILE A 83 12.07 -9.43 -18.29
C ILE A 83 11.84 -10.83 -17.72
N GLY A 84 10.58 -11.26 -17.72
CA GLY A 84 10.17 -12.61 -17.29
C GLY A 84 10.11 -12.79 -15.78
N LYS A 85 10.64 -11.84 -14.99
CA LYS A 85 10.55 -11.87 -13.53
C LYS A 85 9.36 -11.09 -13.01
N GLU A 86 8.88 -11.54 -11.86
CA GLU A 86 7.87 -10.82 -11.10
C GLU A 86 8.52 -9.72 -10.26
N SER A 87 7.96 -8.52 -10.35
CA SER A 87 8.41 -7.33 -9.63
C SER A 87 7.24 -6.65 -8.93
N LYS A 88 7.54 -6.01 -7.80
CA LYS A 88 6.55 -5.29 -6.99
C LYS A 88 6.59 -3.79 -7.32
N LEU A 89 5.49 -3.26 -7.82
CA LEU A 89 5.26 -1.83 -7.93
C LEU A 89 4.58 -1.32 -6.67
N SER A 90 5.13 -0.28 -6.03
CA SER A 90 4.65 0.26 -4.76
C SER A 90 4.25 1.72 -4.92
N PHE A 91 2.98 2.01 -4.67
CA PHE A 91 2.42 3.36 -4.67
C PHE A 91 2.30 3.84 -3.23
N GLN A 92 3.02 4.90 -2.88
CA GLN A 92 3.03 5.45 -1.53
C GLN A 92 2.15 6.70 -1.47
N PHE A 93 1.32 6.77 -0.45
CA PHE A 93 0.39 7.87 -0.21
C PHE A 93 0.58 8.39 1.21
N PHE A 94 0.34 9.68 1.39
CA PHE A 94 0.24 10.30 2.71
C PHE A 94 -1.12 10.98 2.81
N SER A 95 -1.93 10.54 3.77
CA SER A 95 -3.27 11.07 4.03
C SER A 95 -3.25 11.93 5.29
N GLN A 96 -3.90 13.08 5.26
CA GLN A 96 -3.95 13.98 6.42
C GLN A 96 -4.90 13.48 7.51
N ASP A 97 -5.94 12.76 7.08
CA ASP A 97 -6.96 12.15 7.91
C ASP A 97 -7.37 10.79 7.32
N ASP A 98 -8.20 10.06 8.05
CA ASP A 98 -8.77 8.80 7.56
C ASP A 98 -9.72 9.09 6.39
N MET A 99 -9.48 8.43 5.25
CA MET A 99 -10.29 8.57 4.03
C MET A 99 -10.97 7.23 3.73
N LYS A 100 -12.29 7.28 3.55
CA LYS A 100 -13.10 6.11 3.22
C LYS A 100 -13.40 6.02 1.73
N ASP A 101 -13.74 4.81 1.29
CA ASP A 101 -14.28 4.55 -0.06
C ASP A 101 -13.37 5.07 -1.18
N ILE A 102 -12.07 4.87 -1.01
CA ILE A 102 -11.06 5.24 -1.99
C ILE A 102 -11.04 4.20 -3.10
N VAL A 103 -11.01 4.70 -4.33
CA VAL A 103 -10.83 3.91 -5.54
C VAL A 103 -9.48 4.25 -6.14
N PHE A 104 -8.64 3.25 -6.34
CA PHE A 104 -7.35 3.38 -7.01
C PHE A 104 -7.35 2.57 -8.31
N ASN A 105 -7.29 3.29 -9.43
CA ASN A 105 -7.30 2.74 -10.77
C ASN A 105 -5.88 2.77 -11.33
N ILE A 106 -5.36 1.66 -11.83
CA ILE A 106 -4.02 1.55 -12.39
C ILE A 106 -4.14 0.99 -13.81
N ASN A 107 -3.52 1.66 -14.77
CA ASN A 107 -3.41 1.21 -16.16
C ASN A 107 -1.95 0.81 -16.44
N LEU A 108 -1.75 -0.47 -16.74
CA LEU A 108 -0.44 -1.01 -17.09
C LEU A 108 -0.13 -0.77 -18.57
N PRO A 109 1.09 -0.36 -18.90
CA PRO A 109 1.51 -0.16 -20.29
C PRO A 109 1.69 -1.50 -21.03
N GLY A 110 1.89 -1.43 -22.35
CA GLY A 110 2.07 -2.61 -23.20
C GLY A 110 3.20 -3.54 -22.75
N GLY A 111 4.33 -2.98 -22.29
CA GLY A 111 5.50 -3.75 -21.87
C GLY A 111 5.39 -4.45 -20.51
N VAL A 112 4.30 -4.25 -19.75
CA VAL A 112 4.11 -4.82 -18.42
C VAL A 112 2.76 -5.51 -18.31
N ALA A 113 2.72 -6.66 -17.65
CA ALA A 113 1.48 -7.37 -17.38
C ALA A 113 1.32 -7.65 -15.89
N LEU A 114 0.07 -7.76 -15.43
CA LEU A 114 -0.21 -8.14 -14.05
C LEU A 114 0.24 -9.59 -13.82
N ALA A 115 0.95 -9.86 -12.71
CA ALA A 115 1.51 -11.18 -12.45
C ALA A 115 0.44 -12.27 -12.30
N SER A 116 -0.73 -11.92 -11.74
CA SER A 116 -1.85 -12.83 -11.54
C SER A 116 -2.73 -13.03 -12.78
N ASN A 117 -2.77 -12.06 -13.69
CA ASN A 117 -3.53 -12.16 -14.93
C ASN A 117 -2.88 -11.32 -16.04
N PRO A 118 -2.10 -11.94 -16.94
CA PRO A 118 -1.35 -11.19 -17.95
C PRO A 118 -2.18 -10.40 -18.96
N GLN A 119 -3.45 -10.74 -19.15
CA GLN A 119 -4.36 -10.04 -20.07
C GLN A 119 -4.99 -8.79 -19.43
N LYS A 120 -4.99 -8.70 -18.10
CA LYS A 120 -5.59 -7.58 -17.38
C LYS A 120 -4.62 -6.40 -17.30
N LYS A 121 -4.95 -5.32 -18.01
CA LYS A 121 -4.18 -4.07 -18.03
C LYS A 121 -4.71 -3.04 -17.03
N ASP A 122 -6.02 -3.05 -16.79
CA ASP A 122 -6.67 -2.16 -15.82
C ASP A 122 -6.90 -2.86 -14.49
N ILE A 123 -6.38 -2.27 -13.42
CA ILE A 123 -6.53 -2.75 -12.05
C ILE A 123 -7.37 -1.74 -11.28
N HIS A 124 -8.42 -2.23 -10.64
CA HIS A 124 -9.28 -1.45 -9.77
C HIS A 124 -9.12 -1.96 -8.34
N TRP A 125 -8.61 -1.11 -7.47
CA TRP A 125 -8.53 -1.35 -6.04
C TRP A 125 -9.53 -0.45 -5.33
N LYS A 126 -10.22 -0.98 -4.31
CA LYS A 126 -11.12 -0.24 -3.44
C LYS A 126 -10.76 -0.50 -1.99
N GLY A 127 -10.75 0.54 -1.18
CA GLY A 127 -10.49 0.42 0.25
C GLY A 127 -10.39 1.78 0.93
N ASP A 128 -9.92 1.75 2.17
CA ASP A 128 -9.75 2.95 2.99
C ASP A 128 -8.26 3.33 3.07
N LEU A 129 -7.98 4.61 3.25
CA LEU A 129 -6.65 5.11 3.59
C LEU A 129 -6.69 5.62 5.02
N VAL A 130 -5.75 5.17 5.86
CA VAL A 130 -5.62 5.69 7.23
C VAL A 130 -4.83 6.99 7.24
N LYS A 131 -5.00 7.80 8.27
CA LYS A 131 -4.15 8.96 8.52
C LYS A 131 -2.68 8.57 8.54
N GLY A 132 -1.85 9.33 7.83
CA GLY A 132 -0.42 9.08 7.69
C GLY A 132 -0.07 8.29 6.43
N LYS A 133 0.95 7.43 6.53
CA LYS A 133 1.54 6.73 5.38
C LYS A 133 0.73 5.49 5.01
N ASN A 134 0.34 5.40 3.74
CA ASN A 134 -0.30 4.23 3.13
C ASN A 134 0.52 3.73 1.95
N VAL A 135 0.47 2.42 1.69
CA VAL A 135 1.17 1.82 0.55
C VAL A 135 0.26 0.81 -0.13
N ILE A 136 0.01 1.02 -1.43
CA ILE A 136 -0.68 0.04 -2.29
C ILE A 136 0.37 -0.63 -3.17
N CYS A 137 0.40 -1.95 -3.19
CA CYS A 137 1.35 -2.73 -3.98
C CYS A 137 0.63 -3.55 -5.05
N ILE A 138 1.22 -3.65 -6.24
CA ILE A 138 0.82 -4.61 -7.26
C ILE A 138 2.04 -5.40 -7.74
N TYR A 139 1.82 -6.66 -8.09
CA TYR A 139 2.85 -7.53 -8.65
C TYR A 139 2.68 -7.61 -10.16
N VAL A 140 3.76 -7.38 -10.88
CA VAL A 140 3.77 -7.31 -12.35
C VAL A 140 4.91 -8.13 -12.92
N LYS A 141 4.78 -8.52 -14.20
CA LYS A 141 5.84 -9.17 -14.99
C LYS A 141 6.15 -8.31 -16.20
N ALA A 142 7.44 -8.10 -16.44
CA ALA A 142 7.91 -7.43 -17.65
C ALA A 142 7.81 -8.36 -18.87
N GLN A 143 7.30 -7.82 -19.98
CA GLN A 143 7.07 -8.54 -21.23
C GLN A 143 7.92 -8.00 -22.39
N LYS A 144 8.18 -6.69 -22.43
CA LYS A 144 8.92 -6.04 -23.52
C LYS A 144 9.89 -5.00 -22.99
N GLU A 145 11.12 -5.02 -23.51
CA GLU A 145 12.16 -4.05 -23.16
C GLU A 145 11.72 -2.62 -23.47
N GLY A 146 12.35 -1.66 -22.79
CA GLY A 146 12.18 -0.24 -23.05
C GLY A 146 11.72 0.54 -21.83
N ILE A 147 11.50 1.83 -22.08
CA ILE A 147 11.02 2.77 -21.08
C ILE A 147 9.50 2.86 -21.21
N TRP A 148 8.79 2.55 -20.14
CA TRP A 148 7.34 2.60 -20.09
C TRP A 148 6.87 3.48 -18.95
N GLU A 149 5.60 3.87 -18.98
CA GLU A 149 4.97 4.67 -17.93
C GLU A 149 3.71 3.95 -17.45
N VAL A 150 3.61 3.72 -16.15
CA VAL A 150 2.39 3.24 -15.50
C VAL A 150 1.55 4.46 -15.11
N ALA A 151 0.32 4.52 -15.59
CA ALA A 151 -0.63 5.56 -15.22
C ALA A 151 -1.53 5.04 -14.09
N ALA A 152 -1.77 5.87 -13.07
CA ALA A 152 -2.72 5.53 -12.03
C ALA A 152 -3.49 6.75 -11.53
N GLN A 153 -4.64 6.51 -10.91
CA GLN A 153 -5.56 7.53 -10.48
C GLN A 153 -6.21 7.15 -9.17
N LEU A 154 -6.16 8.06 -8.20
CA LEU A 154 -6.83 7.96 -6.91
C LEU A 154 -8.10 8.80 -6.94
N GLN A 155 -9.21 8.22 -6.54
CA GLN A 155 -10.53 8.85 -6.54
C GLN A 155 -11.25 8.59 -5.22
N THR A 156 -12.16 9.50 -4.85
CA THR A 156 -13.17 9.30 -3.80
C THR A 156 -14.49 9.87 -4.30
N ASN A 157 -15.59 9.14 -4.10
CA ASN A 157 -16.93 9.59 -4.50
C ASN A 157 -17.00 10.15 -5.94
N GLY A 158 -16.28 9.52 -6.88
CA GLY A 158 -16.18 9.94 -8.29
C GLY A 158 -15.29 11.16 -8.56
N THR A 159 -14.76 11.82 -7.54
CA THR A 159 -13.82 12.94 -7.68
C THR A 159 -12.38 12.45 -7.71
N ILE A 160 -11.61 12.96 -8.67
CA ILE A 160 -10.19 12.66 -8.84
C ILE A 160 -9.42 13.43 -7.78
N LEU A 161 -8.80 12.70 -6.86
CA LEU A 161 -7.93 13.28 -5.84
C LEU A 161 -6.51 13.48 -6.35
N LYS A 162 -6.00 12.51 -7.11
CA LYS A 162 -4.61 12.54 -7.61
C LYS A 162 -4.43 11.64 -8.83
N GLN A 163 -3.53 12.05 -9.71
CA GLN A 163 -3.03 11.24 -10.82
C GLN A 163 -1.55 10.94 -10.62
N PHE A 164 -1.12 9.77 -11.08
CA PHE A 164 0.25 9.27 -10.97
C PHE A 164 0.73 8.82 -12.34
N LYS A 165 2.00 9.13 -12.61
CA LYS A 165 2.75 8.64 -13.75
C LYS A 165 4.06 8.11 -13.19
N MET A 166 4.27 6.80 -13.31
CA MET A 166 5.44 6.13 -12.76
C MET A 166 6.28 5.57 -13.92
N PRO A 167 7.45 6.15 -14.21
CA PRO A 167 8.36 5.59 -15.19
C PRO A 167 8.93 4.28 -14.70
N ILE A 168 9.04 3.32 -15.61
CA ILE A 168 9.61 1.99 -15.40
C ILE A 168 10.55 1.69 -16.56
N VAL A 169 11.70 1.10 -16.25
CA VAL A 169 12.68 0.67 -17.26
C VAL A 169 12.66 -0.85 -17.27
N ILE A 170 12.51 -1.43 -18.45
CA ILE A 170 12.51 -2.88 -18.63
C ILE A 170 13.73 -3.27 -19.41
N GLU A 171 14.54 -4.13 -18.80
CA GLU A 171 15.79 -4.63 -19.36
C GLU A 171 15.74 -6.15 -19.47
N LYS A 172 16.32 -6.67 -20.55
CA LYS A 172 16.59 -8.10 -20.67
C LYS A 172 17.92 -8.37 -19.99
N LYS A 173 17.90 -9.28 -19.03
CA LYS A 173 19.13 -9.81 -18.48
C LYS A 173 19.78 -10.70 -19.55
N GLY A 174 21.01 -10.35 -19.93
CA GLY A 174 21.89 -11.17 -20.77
C GLY A 174 22.34 -12.42 -20.05
#